data_AF-Q65YK3-F1
#
_entry.id   AF-Q65YK3-F1
#
_cell.length_a   1.000
_cell.length_b   1.000
_cell.length_c   1.000
_cell.angle_alpha   90.00
_cell.angle_beta   90.00
_cell.angle_gamma   90.00
#
_symmetry.space_group_name_H-M   'P 1'
#
loop_
_entity.id
_entity.type
_entity.pdbx_description
1 polymer ?
#
loop_
_entity_poly.entity_id
_entity_poly.type
_entity_poly.pdbx_seq_one_letter_code
_entity_poly.pdbx_strand_id
1 'polypeptide(L)'
;GGLHGVGVSCVNALSKWLRLTVRRDGKKYFMEFHRGVVQNRVIEEADGEQVSPMQYLGETEKRGTEVHFMADETIFGNVEYHYDILSKRIRELSFLNNGVRIRLTDQRSGKEDDYALAGGVKGFVEFINRTKTVLHPTIFHVNAEKEGVGVEVAMQWNDSYNESVLCFTNNIPQRDGGTHLTGLRAAMTRVINKYIGDHEIAKKAKVETSGDDMREGLSCVLSVKVPEPKFSSQTKDKLVSSEVRAPVEEIVAKALEEFLLETPNDA
;
A
#
# COMPACT_ATOMS: atom_id res chain seq x y z
N GLY A 1 -4.82 -2.71 -7.89
CA GLY A 1 -3.45 -2.49 -8.38
C GLY A 1 -2.91 -3.51 -9.37
N GLY A 2 -3.54 -4.69 -9.57
CA GLY A 2 -3.12 -5.62 -10.62
C GLY A 2 -3.70 -5.20 -11.98
N LEU A 3 -2.93 -4.46 -12.78
CA LEU A 3 -3.38 -3.96 -14.08
C LEU A 3 -2.90 -4.82 -15.27
N HIS A 4 -1.80 -5.56 -15.10
CA HIS A 4 -1.15 -6.23 -16.22
C HIS A 4 -1.63 -7.67 -16.45
N GLY A 5 -2.50 -8.23 -15.61
CA GLY A 5 -3.00 -9.61 -15.75
C GLY A 5 -1.97 -10.75 -15.60
N VAL A 6 -0.67 -10.44 -15.56
CA VAL A 6 0.42 -11.44 -15.58
C VAL A 6 0.93 -11.88 -14.20
N GLY A 7 0.46 -11.26 -13.10
CA GLY A 7 1.06 -11.49 -11.77
C GLY A 7 1.01 -12.96 -11.34
N VAL A 8 -0.17 -13.57 -11.38
CA VAL A 8 -0.36 -14.96 -10.95
C VAL A 8 0.23 -15.97 -11.93
N SER A 9 0.28 -15.65 -13.23
CA SER A 9 0.90 -16.54 -14.23
C SER A 9 2.41 -16.56 -14.09
N CYS A 10 3.07 -15.44 -13.79
CA CYS A 10 4.49 -15.41 -13.45
C CYS A 10 4.78 -16.24 -12.19
N VAL A 11 3.99 -16.08 -11.12
CA VAL A 11 4.14 -16.90 -9.92
C VAL A 11 4.01 -18.39 -10.25
N ASN A 12 3.01 -18.76 -11.05
CA ASN A 12 2.80 -20.14 -11.47
C ASN A 12 3.98 -20.70 -12.29
N ALA A 13 4.45 -19.95 -13.29
CA ALA A 13 5.56 -20.36 -14.16
C ALA A 13 6.88 -20.54 -13.40
N LEU A 14 7.12 -19.72 -12.38
CA LEU A 14 8.34 -19.75 -11.55
C LEU A 14 8.22 -20.65 -10.31
N SER A 15 7.11 -21.39 -10.19
CA SER A 15 6.88 -22.32 -9.08
C SER A 15 7.16 -23.76 -9.51
N LYS A 16 7.80 -24.52 -8.62
CA LYS A 16 7.91 -25.99 -8.75
C LYS A 16 6.52 -26.60 -8.85
N TRP A 17 5.63 -26.17 -7.97
CA TRP A 17 4.20 -26.48 -8.02
C TRP A 17 3.36 -25.32 -7.50
N LEU A 18 2.14 -25.20 -8.02
CA LEU A 18 1.09 -24.31 -7.53
C LEU A 18 -0.22 -25.09 -7.42
N ARG A 19 -0.88 -24.95 -6.28
CA ARG A 19 -2.18 -25.54 -5.96
C ARG A 19 -3.19 -24.42 -5.74
N LEU A 20 -4.26 -24.48 -6.52
CA LEU A 20 -5.33 -23.49 -6.52
C LEU A 20 -6.61 -24.15 -6.01
N THR A 21 -7.17 -23.63 -4.92
CA THR A 21 -8.50 -24.03 -4.44
C THR A 21 -9.46 -22.87 -4.51
N VAL A 22 -10.51 -22.99 -5.32
CA VAL A 22 -11.55 -21.96 -5.49
C VAL A 22 -12.84 -22.43 -4.85
N ARG A 23 -13.46 -21.58 -4.03
CA ARG A 23 -14.74 -21.84 -3.36
C ARG A 23 -15.74 -20.78 -3.83
N ARG A 24 -16.69 -21.17 -4.66
CA ARG A 24 -17.62 -20.26 -5.34
C ARG A 24 -18.93 -20.98 -5.67
N ASP A 25 -20.05 -20.27 -5.57
CA ASP A 25 -21.39 -20.75 -5.96
C ASP A 25 -21.77 -22.09 -5.31
N GLY A 26 -21.48 -22.22 -4.02
CA GLY A 26 -21.73 -23.44 -3.22
C GLY A 26 -20.70 -24.55 -3.44
N LYS A 27 -19.74 -24.39 -4.36
CA LYS A 27 -18.87 -25.48 -4.84
C LYS A 27 -17.38 -25.20 -4.59
N LYS A 28 -16.63 -26.27 -4.34
CA LYS A 28 -15.17 -26.25 -4.16
C LYS A 28 -14.51 -26.87 -5.39
N TYR A 29 -13.52 -26.19 -5.94
CA TYR A 29 -12.76 -26.59 -7.11
C TYR A 29 -11.26 -26.61 -6.83
N PHE A 30 -10.54 -27.47 -7.53
CA PHE A 30 -9.10 -27.63 -7.40
C PHE A 30 -8.40 -27.71 -8.75
N MET A 31 -7.19 -27.15 -8.81
CA MET A 31 -6.29 -27.29 -9.93
C MET A 31 -4.85 -27.25 -9.42
N GLU A 32 -4.00 -28.11 -9.97
CA GLU A 32 -2.56 -28.15 -9.67
C GLU A 32 -1.77 -27.88 -10.93
N PHE A 33 -0.64 -27.18 -10.78
CA PHE A 33 0.28 -26.82 -11.84
C PHE A 33 1.69 -27.17 -11.41
N HIS A 34 2.53 -27.59 -12.35
CA HIS A 34 3.97 -27.74 -12.18
C HIS A 34 4.66 -26.89 -13.23
N ARG A 35 5.47 -25.91 -12.82
CA ARG A 35 6.17 -24.98 -13.73
C ARG A 35 5.25 -24.35 -14.78
N GLY A 36 4.06 -23.92 -14.34
CA GLY A 36 3.02 -23.34 -15.22
C GLY A 36 2.13 -24.34 -15.97
N VAL A 37 2.46 -25.64 -15.99
CA VAL A 37 1.71 -26.66 -16.74
C VAL A 37 0.66 -27.32 -15.85
N VAL A 38 -0.61 -27.33 -16.29
CA VAL A 38 -1.72 -27.98 -15.58
C VAL A 38 -1.46 -29.48 -15.42
N GLN A 39 -1.63 -29.99 -14.21
CA GLN A 39 -1.53 -31.41 -13.86
C GLN A 39 -2.90 -32.04 -13.73
N ASN A 40 -3.00 -33.35 -13.96
CA ASN A 40 -4.21 -34.15 -13.74
C ASN A 40 -5.47 -33.53 -14.36
N ARG A 41 -5.34 -33.06 -15.62
CA ARG A 41 -6.42 -32.40 -16.35
C ARG A 41 -7.67 -33.29 -16.35
N VAL A 42 -8.78 -32.75 -15.86
CA VAL A 42 -10.11 -33.26 -16.18
C VAL A 42 -10.37 -32.87 -17.63
N ILE A 43 -10.89 -33.79 -18.42
CA ILE A 43 -11.19 -33.57 -19.84
C ILE A 43 -12.67 -33.89 -20.04
N GLU A 44 -13.41 -32.90 -20.53
CA GLU A 44 -14.85 -32.99 -20.79
C GLU A 44 -15.13 -32.54 -22.22
N GLU A 45 -16.17 -33.07 -22.85
CA GLU A 45 -16.70 -32.55 -24.10
C GLU A 45 -17.84 -31.58 -23.79
N ALA A 46 -17.70 -30.33 -24.24
CA ALA A 46 -18.72 -29.31 -24.12
C ALA A 46 -18.88 -28.62 -25.48
N ASP A 47 -20.11 -28.56 -26.00
CA ASP A 47 -20.45 -27.96 -27.29
C ASP A 47 -19.62 -28.48 -28.49
N GLY A 48 -19.21 -29.76 -28.44
CA GLY A 48 -18.39 -30.39 -29.47
C GLY A 48 -16.89 -30.06 -29.39
N GLU A 49 -16.47 -29.31 -28.37
CA GLU A 49 -15.06 -29.01 -28.07
C GLU A 49 -14.58 -29.73 -26.81
N GLN A 50 -13.32 -30.14 -26.82
CA GLN A 50 -12.68 -30.73 -25.65
C GLN A 50 -12.20 -29.63 -24.70
N VAL A 51 -12.84 -29.53 -23.54
CA VAL A 51 -12.53 -28.56 -22.49
C VAL A 51 -11.84 -29.24 -21.30
N SER A 52 -11.20 -28.43 -20.45
CA SER A 52 -10.53 -28.92 -19.24
C SER A 52 -10.88 -28.08 -18.03
N PRO A 53 -12.03 -28.35 -17.39
CA PRO A 53 -12.47 -27.61 -16.22
C PRO A 53 -11.62 -27.92 -14.98
N MET A 54 -11.74 -27.08 -13.96
CA MET A 54 -11.18 -27.38 -12.65
C MET A 54 -11.87 -28.60 -12.03
N GLN A 55 -11.11 -29.44 -11.33
CA GLN A 55 -11.64 -30.60 -10.63
C GLN A 55 -12.62 -30.16 -9.53
N TYR A 56 -13.85 -30.68 -9.57
CA TYR A 56 -14.82 -30.49 -8.49
C TYR A 56 -14.47 -31.35 -7.27
N LEU A 57 -14.43 -30.73 -6.08
CA LEU A 57 -14.09 -31.37 -4.82
C LEU A 57 -15.28 -31.53 -3.85
N GLY A 58 -16.47 -31.06 -4.22
CA GLY A 58 -17.66 -31.11 -3.36
C GLY A 58 -18.28 -29.75 -3.05
N GLU A 59 -19.36 -29.78 -2.29
CA GLU A 59 -20.09 -28.58 -1.82
C GLU A 59 -19.35 -27.87 -0.66
N THR A 60 -19.59 -26.58 -0.50
CA THR A 60 -18.99 -25.70 0.53
C THR A 60 -19.87 -24.48 0.78
N GLU A 61 -20.04 -24.12 2.05
CA GLU A 61 -20.66 -22.84 2.44
C GLU A 61 -19.65 -21.66 2.41
N LYS A 62 -18.34 -21.97 2.42
CA LYS A 62 -17.27 -20.97 2.35
C LYS A 62 -17.14 -20.39 0.94
N ARG A 63 -16.66 -19.14 0.87
CA ARG A 63 -16.29 -18.46 -0.38
C ARG A 63 -14.84 -17.97 -0.32
N GLY A 64 -14.16 -17.94 -1.47
CA GLY A 64 -12.82 -17.38 -1.60
C GLY A 64 -11.85 -18.26 -2.36
N THR A 65 -10.63 -17.77 -2.54
CA THR A 65 -9.57 -18.43 -3.30
C THR A 65 -8.35 -18.64 -2.42
N GLU A 66 -7.79 -19.84 -2.47
CA GLU A 66 -6.55 -20.21 -1.80
C GLU A 66 -5.51 -20.55 -2.87
N VAL A 67 -4.37 -19.87 -2.80
CA VAL A 67 -3.23 -20.10 -3.69
C VAL A 67 -2.07 -20.56 -2.81
N HIS A 68 -1.60 -21.76 -3.04
CA HIS A 68 -0.49 -22.36 -2.32
C HIS A 68 0.57 -22.77 -3.33
N PHE A 69 1.80 -22.31 -3.19
CA PHE A 69 2.85 -22.55 -4.16
C PHE A 69 4.20 -22.77 -3.48
N MET A 70 5.13 -23.38 -4.22
CA MET A 70 6.53 -23.52 -3.84
C MET A 70 7.40 -22.96 -4.95
N ALA A 71 8.28 -22.01 -4.62
CA ALA A 71 9.24 -21.47 -5.59
C ALA A 71 10.15 -22.59 -6.12
N ASP A 72 10.50 -22.53 -7.41
CA ASP A 72 11.34 -23.54 -8.03
C ASP A 72 12.82 -23.38 -7.64
N GLU A 73 13.36 -24.35 -6.90
CA GLU A 73 14.75 -24.33 -6.45
C GLU A 73 15.75 -24.39 -7.62
N THR A 74 15.34 -24.87 -8.79
CA THR A 74 16.19 -24.85 -10.01
C THR A 74 16.31 -23.46 -10.63
N ILE A 75 15.40 -22.54 -10.30
CA ILE A 75 15.41 -21.16 -10.75
C ILE A 75 16.04 -20.26 -9.69
N PHE A 76 15.65 -20.43 -8.42
CA PHE A 76 16.03 -19.54 -7.32
C PHE A 76 17.21 -20.07 -6.48
N GLY A 77 17.67 -21.30 -6.69
CA GLY A 77 18.69 -21.94 -5.85
C GLY A 77 18.14 -22.31 -4.48
N ASN A 78 18.79 -21.84 -3.41
CA ASN A 78 18.30 -22.06 -2.04
C ASN A 78 17.07 -21.17 -1.76
N VAL A 79 15.91 -21.79 -1.54
CA VAL A 79 14.64 -21.09 -1.28
C VAL A 79 14.41 -21.00 0.22
N GLU A 80 14.55 -19.79 0.78
CA GLU A 80 14.19 -19.50 2.16
C GLU A 80 13.22 -18.30 2.24
N TYR A 81 12.06 -18.51 2.85
CA TYR A 81 11.09 -17.45 3.12
C TYR A 81 11.38 -16.82 4.49
N HIS A 82 11.76 -15.55 4.49
CA HIS A 82 12.02 -14.79 5.70
C HIS A 82 10.74 -14.19 6.27
N TYR A 83 10.38 -14.59 7.49
CA TYR A 83 9.18 -14.13 8.18
C TYR A 83 9.11 -12.61 8.28
N ASP A 84 10.21 -11.96 8.67
CA ASP A 84 10.22 -10.53 8.94
C ASP A 84 9.99 -9.68 7.67
N ILE A 85 10.41 -10.17 6.50
CA ILE A 85 10.15 -9.53 5.21
C ILE A 85 8.65 -9.58 4.90
N LEU A 86 8.02 -10.75 5.07
CA LEU A 86 6.57 -10.92 4.87
C LEU A 86 5.76 -10.14 5.90
N SER A 87 6.14 -10.21 7.17
CA SER A 87 5.55 -9.51 8.30
C SER A 87 5.53 -8.01 8.07
N LYS A 88 6.65 -7.42 7.63
CA LYS A 88 6.73 -6.01 7.25
C LYS A 88 5.73 -5.69 6.14
N ARG A 89 5.71 -6.46 5.05
CA ARG A 89 4.84 -6.18 3.91
C ARG A 89 3.35 -6.33 4.24
N ILE A 90 2.98 -7.34 5.03
CA ILE A 90 1.60 -7.58 5.47
C ILE A 90 1.14 -6.46 6.40
N ARG A 91 2.00 -5.99 7.31
CA ARG A 91 1.70 -4.87 8.19
C ARG A 91 1.40 -3.58 7.41
N GLU A 92 2.20 -3.27 6.39
CA GLU A 92 1.92 -2.13 5.50
C GLU A 92 0.53 -2.27 4.86
N LEU A 93 0.20 -3.46 4.35
CA LEU A 93 -1.09 -3.73 3.73
C LEU A 93 -2.27 -3.64 4.70
N SER A 94 -2.09 -4.02 5.98
CA SER A 94 -3.17 -3.89 6.98
C SER A 94 -3.50 -2.44 7.29
N PHE A 95 -2.49 -1.56 7.32
CA PHE A 95 -2.73 -0.12 7.49
C PHE A 95 -3.50 0.47 6.28
N LEU A 96 -3.13 0.07 5.05
CA LEU A 96 -3.74 0.59 3.83
C LEU A 96 -5.12 0.01 3.49
N ASN A 97 -5.51 -1.07 4.17
CA ASN A 97 -6.81 -1.74 4.00
C ASN A 97 -7.51 -1.81 5.35
N ASN A 98 -7.87 -0.64 5.88
CA ASN A 98 -8.56 -0.56 7.16
C ASN A 98 -9.84 -1.42 7.15
N GLY A 99 -10.01 -2.26 8.17
CA GLY A 99 -11.11 -3.23 8.26
C GLY A 99 -10.83 -4.62 7.68
N VAL A 100 -9.69 -4.84 7.01
CA VAL A 100 -9.27 -6.18 6.56
C VAL A 100 -8.38 -6.82 7.62
N ARG A 101 -8.80 -7.97 8.16
CA ARG A 101 -7.97 -8.80 9.03
C ARG A 101 -7.01 -9.63 8.19
N ILE A 102 -5.70 -9.45 8.42
CA ILE A 102 -4.65 -10.25 7.79
C ILE A 102 -3.90 -11.00 8.89
N ARG A 103 -3.67 -12.30 8.70
CA ARG A 103 -2.91 -13.15 9.61
C ARG A 103 -1.71 -13.74 8.88
N LEU A 104 -0.55 -13.71 9.53
CA LEU A 104 0.66 -14.37 9.06
C LEU A 104 1.02 -15.46 10.06
N THR A 105 1.19 -16.69 9.58
CA THR A 105 1.58 -17.84 10.41
C THR A 105 2.80 -18.53 9.80
N ASP A 106 3.86 -18.70 10.58
CA ASP A 106 5.02 -19.52 10.23
C ASP A 106 4.87 -20.92 10.82
N GLN A 107 4.50 -21.89 9.98
CA GLN A 107 4.33 -23.28 10.42
C GLN A 107 5.63 -23.97 10.82
N ARG A 108 6.81 -23.40 10.51
CA ARG A 108 8.11 -23.97 10.89
C ARG A 108 8.45 -23.69 12.35
N SER A 109 8.05 -22.53 12.85
CA SER A 109 8.37 -22.05 14.21
C SER A 109 7.15 -21.90 15.13
N GLY A 110 5.94 -21.92 14.56
CA GLY A 110 4.70 -21.64 15.29
C GLY A 110 4.43 -20.14 15.53
N LYS A 111 5.29 -19.24 15.02
CA LYS A 111 5.12 -17.79 15.15
C LYS A 111 3.88 -17.34 14.38
N GLU A 112 3.07 -16.49 15.01
CA GLU A 112 1.85 -15.91 14.43
C GLU A 112 1.75 -14.43 14.76
N ASP A 113 1.39 -13.62 13.74
CA ASP A 113 1.01 -12.22 13.90
C ASP A 113 -0.39 -12.01 13.30
N ASP A 114 -1.24 -11.26 14.03
CA ASP A 114 -2.57 -10.83 13.58
C ASP A 114 -2.59 -9.30 13.44
N TYR A 115 -2.87 -8.83 12.22
CA TYR A 115 -2.80 -7.42 11.85
C TYR A 115 -4.18 -6.77 11.74
N ALA A 116 -5.12 -7.16 12.61
CA ALA A 116 -6.43 -6.52 12.70
C ALA A 116 -6.34 -5.07 13.21
N LEU A 117 -7.24 -4.21 12.73
CA LEU A 117 -7.51 -2.88 13.33
C LEU A 117 -6.28 -1.96 13.42
N ALA A 118 -5.47 -1.92 12.38
CA ALA A 118 -4.22 -1.16 12.37
C ALA A 118 -4.39 0.38 12.39
N GLY A 119 -5.63 0.92 12.38
CA GLY A 119 -5.86 2.38 12.51
C GLY A 119 -5.63 3.18 11.22
N GLY A 120 -5.66 2.53 10.06
CA GLY A 120 -5.50 3.20 8.76
C GLY A 120 -4.10 3.78 8.54
N VAL A 121 -3.99 4.80 7.67
CA VAL A 121 -2.71 5.51 7.48
C VAL A 121 -2.27 6.27 8.72
N LYS A 122 -3.19 6.68 9.60
CA LYS A 122 -2.88 7.35 10.88
C LYS A 122 -2.12 6.41 11.81
N GLY A 123 -2.64 5.20 12.04
CA GLY A 123 -1.93 4.17 12.82
C GLY A 123 -0.59 3.76 12.19
N PHE A 124 -0.44 3.91 10.88
CA PHE A 124 0.84 3.68 10.22
C PHE A 124 1.87 4.79 10.58
N VAL A 125 1.45 6.06 10.63
CA VAL A 125 2.32 7.14 11.11
C VAL A 125 2.72 6.92 12.58
N GLU A 126 1.78 6.52 13.44
CA GLU A 126 2.08 6.14 14.84
C GLU A 126 3.12 5.02 14.90
N PHE A 127 2.99 4.00 14.06
CA PHE A 127 3.94 2.91 13.98
C PHE A 127 5.34 3.36 13.51
N ILE A 128 5.41 4.29 12.55
CA ILE A 128 6.69 4.87 12.08
C ILE A 128 7.36 5.67 13.20
N ASN A 129 6.57 6.41 13.98
CA ASN A 129 7.06 7.26 15.07
C ASN A 129 7.29 6.53 16.39
N ARG A 130 6.98 5.23 16.50
CA ARG A 130 7.07 4.48 17.78
C ARG A 130 8.44 4.48 18.46
N THR A 131 9.51 4.74 17.71
CA THR A 131 10.89 4.81 18.21
C THR A 131 11.47 6.24 18.16
N LYS A 132 10.63 7.25 17.94
CA LYS A 132 11.01 8.66 17.78
C LYS A 132 10.25 9.53 18.79
N THR A 133 10.74 10.73 19.07
CA THR A 133 9.99 11.69 19.89
C THR A 133 9.15 12.57 18.98
N VAL A 134 7.82 12.49 19.09
CA VAL A 134 6.91 13.34 18.32
C VAL A 134 6.95 14.78 18.86
N LEU A 135 6.88 15.77 17.96
CA LEU A 135 6.94 17.19 18.35
C LEU A 135 5.57 17.75 18.74
N HIS A 136 4.50 17.14 18.25
CA HIS A 136 3.12 17.55 18.52
C HIS A 136 2.22 16.32 18.64
N PRO A 137 1.18 16.35 19.50
CA PRO A 137 0.35 15.19 19.79
C PRO A 137 -0.62 14.83 18.66
N THR A 138 -1.11 15.81 17.89
CA THR A 138 -2.18 15.57 16.92
C THR A 138 -1.61 15.18 15.57
N ILE A 139 -1.89 13.94 15.13
CA ILE A 139 -1.53 13.50 13.78
C ILE A 139 -2.50 14.14 12.79
N PHE A 140 -1.96 14.90 11.84
CA PHE A 140 -2.72 15.37 10.69
C PHE A 140 -3.23 14.17 9.89
N HIS A 141 -4.53 14.15 9.57
CA HIS A 141 -5.13 13.12 8.73
C HIS A 141 -6.21 13.72 7.83
N VAL A 142 -6.18 13.36 6.55
CA VAL A 142 -7.23 13.69 5.59
C VAL A 142 -7.54 12.46 4.75
N ASN A 143 -8.83 12.23 4.51
CA ASN A 143 -9.34 11.24 3.57
C ASN A 143 -10.44 11.88 2.74
N ALA A 144 -10.16 12.15 1.47
CA ALA A 144 -11.09 12.81 0.58
C ALA A 144 -10.93 12.28 -0.86
N GLU A 145 -11.94 12.53 -1.69
CA GLU A 145 -11.90 12.19 -3.10
C GLU A 145 -12.14 13.46 -3.93
N LYS A 146 -11.36 13.61 -5.00
CA LYS A 146 -11.56 14.68 -5.98
C LYS A 146 -11.27 14.16 -7.37
N GLU A 147 -12.16 14.45 -8.32
CA GLU A 147 -12.02 14.05 -9.73
C GLU A 147 -11.80 12.54 -9.93
N GLY A 148 -12.42 11.71 -9.09
CA GLY A 148 -12.26 10.25 -9.10
C GLY A 148 -10.92 9.75 -8.55
N VAL A 149 -10.09 10.66 -8.01
CA VAL A 149 -8.85 10.33 -7.29
C VAL A 149 -9.13 10.39 -5.79
N GLY A 150 -9.13 9.22 -5.15
CA GLY A 150 -9.14 9.12 -3.69
C GLY A 150 -7.77 9.45 -3.12
N VAL A 151 -7.71 10.30 -2.10
CA VAL A 151 -6.47 10.74 -1.45
C VAL A 151 -6.63 10.57 0.06
N GLU A 152 -5.77 9.74 0.64
CA GLU A 152 -5.67 9.56 2.07
C GLU A 152 -4.24 9.86 2.52
N VAL A 153 -4.07 10.84 3.42
CA VAL A 153 -2.77 11.27 3.93
C VAL A 153 -2.81 11.33 5.44
N ALA A 154 -1.79 10.79 6.09
CA ALA A 154 -1.48 11.12 7.48
C ALA A 154 -0.04 11.60 7.60
N MET A 155 0.22 12.57 8.49
CA MET A 155 1.57 13.02 8.77
C MET A 155 1.75 13.59 10.17
N GLN A 156 2.97 13.50 10.68
CA GLN A 156 3.38 14.02 11.99
C GLN A 156 4.88 14.27 12.00
N TRP A 157 5.30 15.36 12.66
CA TRP A 157 6.70 15.72 12.85
C TRP A 157 7.29 15.11 14.12
N ASN A 158 8.58 14.81 14.07
CA ASN A 158 9.38 14.26 15.17
C ASN A 158 10.75 14.95 15.23
N ASP A 159 11.50 14.65 16.28
CA ASP A 159 12.81 15.20 16.60
C ASP A 159 13.99 14.72 15.70
N SER A 160 13.71 13.95 14.65
CA SER A 160 14.75 13.51 13.72
C SER A 160 14.97 14.50 12.58
N TYR A 161 16.14 14.42 11.93
CA TYR A 161 16.48 15.27 10.79
C TYR A 161 16.01 14.71 9.44
N ASN A 162 15.48 13.48 9.42
CA ASN A 162 15.20 12.76 8.17
C ASN A 162 13.71 12.82 7.78
N GLU A 163 13.46 13.15 6.51
CA GLU A 163 12.15 12.99 5.89
C GLU A 163 11.85 11.49 5.65
N SER A 164 10.67 11.04 6.09
CA SER A 164 10.17 9.68 5.89
C SER A 164 8.77 9.71 5.30
N VAL A 165 8.66 9.79 3.97
CA VAL A 165 7.38 9.74 3.25
C VAL A 165 7.20 8.38 2.55
N LEU A 166 6.14 7.66 2.93
CA LEU A 166 5.74 6.42 2.27
C LEU A 166 4.60 6.70 1.28
N CYS A 167 4.87 6.44 0.01
CA CYS A 167 3.96 6.72 -1.10
C CYS A 167 3.30 5.44 -1.61
N PHE A 168 1.97 5.46 -1.77
CA PHE A 168 1.19 4.33 -2.26
C PHE A 168 0.15 4.76 -3.30
N THR A 169 0.00 3.94 -4.33
CA THR A 169 -1.03 4.04 -5.35
C THR A 169 -1.73 2.70 -5.43
N ASN A 170 -3.02 2.64 -5.13
CA ASN A 170 -3.81 1.40 -5.13
C ASN A 170 -3.14 0.26 -4.33
N ASN A 171 -2.61 0.58 -3.15
CA ASN A 171 -1.88 -0.30 -2.21
C ASN A 171 -0.48 -0.79 -2.68
N ILE A 172 0.03 -0.23 -3.77
CA ILE A 172 1.35 -0.54 -4.29
C ILE A 172 2.31 0.56 -3.83
N PRO A 173 3.45 0.24 -3.20
CA PRO A 173 4.42 1.23 -2.77
C PRO A 173 5.17 1.81 -3.97
N GLN A 174 5.46 3.10 -3.93
CA GLN A 174 6.31 3.81 -4.89
C GLN A 174 7.59 4.26 -4.18
N ARG A 175 8.71 3.56 -4.40
CA ARG A 175 10.00 3.90 -3.77
C ARG A 175 10.55 5.25 -4.23
N ASP A 176 10.29 5.61 -5.48
CA ASP A 176 10.74 6.86 -6.10
C ASP A 176 9.65 7.96 -6.07
N GLY A 177 8.55 7.71 -5.34
CA GLY A 177 7.42 8.62 -5.25
C GLY A 177 6.70 8.82 -6.59
N GLY A 178 6.58 10.07 -7.05
CA GLY A 178 5.92 10.41 -8.31
C GLY A 178 5.02 11.64 -8.20
N THR A 179 4.04 11.73 -9.09
CA THR A 179 3.17 12.92 -9.23
C THR A 179 2.41 13.29 -7.94
N HIS A 180 1.84 12.31 -7.26
CA HIS A 180 1.24 12.45 -5.92
C HIS A 180 2.21 13.05 -4.88
N LEU A 181 3.44 12.54 -4.75
CA LEU A 181 4.44 13.10 -3.82
C LEU A 181 4.79 14.55 -4.15
N THR A 182 4.92 14.88 -5.44
CA THR A 182 5.15 16.26 -5.89
C THR A 182 4.00 17.18 -5.48
N GLY A 183 2.75 16.73 -5.63
CA GLY A 183 1.57 17.48 -5.20
C GLY A 183 1.52 17.70 -3.68
N LEU A 184 1.79 16.65 -2.90
CA LEU A 184 1.89 16.74 -1.43
C LEU A 184 2.93 17.80 -1.01
N ARG A 185 4.16 17.71 -1.54
CA ARG A 185 5.25 18.63 -1.17
C ARG A 185 4.95 20.07 -1.57
N ALA A 186 4.33 20.28 -2.74
CA ALA A 186 3.92 21.60 -3.19
C ALA A 186 2.85 22.21 -2.27
N ALA A 187 1.83 21.43 -1.91
CA ALA A 187 0.78 21.86 -0.98
C ALA A 187 1.35 22.23 0.40
N MET A 188 2.14 21.33 0.99
CA MET A 188 2.76 21.56 2.31
C MET A 188 3.62 22.82 2.32
N THR A 189 4.52 22.95 1.33
CA THR A 189 5.43 24.09 1.23
C THR A 189 4.66 25.40 1.14
N ARG A 190 3.60 25.44 0.33
CA ARG A 190 2.78 26.64 0.14
C ARG A 190 2.00 27.01 1.41
N VAL A 191 1.33 26.04 2.03
CA VAL A 191 0.45 26.29 3.18
C VAL A 191 1.24 26.66 4.43
N ILE A 192 2.32 25.95 4.73
CA ILE A 192 3.12 26.24 5.91
C ILE A 192 3.81 27.61 5.77
N ASN A 193 4.34 27.96 4.59
CA ASN A 193 4.94 29.29 4.38
C ASN A 193 3.92 30.41 4.52
N LYS A 194 2.70 30.21 4.00
CA LYS A 194 1.60 31.15 4.17
C LYS A 194 1.28 31.35 5.65
N TYR A 195 1.13 30.26 6.42
CA TYR A 195 0.88 30.33 7.86
C TYR A 195 1.99 31.08 8.63
N ILE A 196 3.26 30.75 8.35
CA ILE A 196 4.44 31.41 8.94
C ILE A 196 4.44 32.91 8.64
N GLY A 197 4.08 33.30 7.40
CA GLY A 197 3.98 34.69 6.95
C GLY A 197 2.84 35.44 7.65
N ASP A 198 1.64 34.87 7.63
CA ASP A 198 0.42 35.45 8.20
C ASP A 198 0.54 35.68 9.73
N HIS A 199 1.34 34.86 10.43
CA HIS A 199 1.59 34.97 11.87
C HIS A 199 2.92 35.66 12.24
N GLU A 200 3.65 36.19 11.24
CA GLU A 200 4.95 36.86 11.40
C GLU A 200 6.02 36.03 12.15
N ILE A 201 5.95 34.70 12.10
CA ILE A 201 6.81 33.78 12.88
C ILE A 201 8.28 33.94 12.45
N ALA A 202 8.55 33.83 11.15
CA ALA A 202 9.90 33.93 10.59
C ALA A 202 10.53 35.31 10.85
N LYS A 203 9.73 36.38 10.77
CA LYS A 203 10.17 37.76 11.03
C LYS A 203 10.58 37.97 12.49
N LYS A 204 9.84 37.40 13.44
CA LYS A 204 10.17 37.45 14.88
C LYS A 204 11.43 36.65 15.19
N ALA A 205 11.61 35.49 14.53
CA ALA A 205 12.78 34.63 14.70
C ALA A 205 14.02 35.07 13.88
N LYS A 206 13.85 35.99 12.91
CA LYS A 206 14.90 36.42 11.95
C LYS A 206 15.51 35.26 11.16
N VAL A 207 14.66 34.34 10.71
CA VAL A 207 15.05 33.18 9.91
C VAL A 207 14.37 33.22 8.55
N GLU A 208 15.03 32.63 7.54
CA GLU A 208 14.41 32.31 6.26
C GLU A 208 13.96 30.84 6.29
N THR A 209 12.87 30.53 5.60
CA THR A 209 12.32 29.17 5.55
C THR A 209 12.35 28.64 4.13
N SER A 210 12.77 27.39 3.98
CA SER A 210 12.77 26.64 2.73
C SER A 210 11.77 25.48 2.79
N GLY A 211 11.49 24.87 1.64
CA GLY A 211 10.66 23.67 1.62
C GLY A 211 11.32 22.48 2.32
N ASP A 212 12.66 22.45 2.41
CA ASP A 212 13.40 21.36 3.04
C ASP A 212 13.24 21.41 4.57
N ASP A 213 13.26 22.61 5.14
CA ASP A 213 13.03 22.83 6.58
C ASP A 213 11.66 22.30 7.03
N MET A 214 10.65 22.40 6.15
CA MET A 214 9.28 21.93 6.44
C MET A 214 9.16 20.41 6.44
N ARG A 215 10.11 19.70 5.83
CA ARG A 215 10.10 18.24 5.70
C ARG A 215 11.07 17.56 6.65
N GLU A 216 11.93 18.34 7.31
CA GLU A 216 12.78 17.84 8.39
C GLU A 216 11.91 17.20 9.48
N GLY A 217 12.25 15.98 9.89
CA GLY A 217 11.50 15.24 10.90
C GLY A 217 10.10 14.77 10.48
N LEU A 218 9.71 14.91 9.21
CA LEU A 218 8.39 14.50 8.75
C LEU A 218 8.27 12.98 8.64
N SER A 219 7.31 12.38 9.34
CA SER A 219 6.81 11.03 9.05
C SER A 219 5.45 11.15 8.37
N CYS A 220 5.33 10.65 7.14
CA CYS A 220 4.13 10.78 6.33
C CYS A 220 3.79 9.48 5.59
N VAL A 221 2.50 9.18 5.50
CA VAL A 221 1.95 8.12 4.65
C VAL A 221 0.94 8.76 3.69
N LEU A 222 1.22 8.66 2.39
CA LEU A 222 0.38 9.15 1.30
C LEU A 222 -0.14 7.96 0.50
N SER A 223 -1.45 7.74 0.52
CA SER A 223 -2.13 6.69 -0.23
C SER A 223 -3.16 7.28 -1.19
N VAL A 224 -2.96 7.08 -2.48
CA VAL A 224 -3.92 7.47 -3.51
C VAL A 224 -4.63 6.26 -4.12
N LYS A 225 -5.91 6.42 -4.44
CA LYS A 225 -6.73 5.46 -5.18
C LYS A 225 -7.06 6.09 -6.54
N VAL A 226 -6.63 5.43 -7.60
CA VAL A 226 -6.69 5.96 -8.97
C VAL A 226 -7.28 4.89 -9.89
N PRO A 227 -8.26 5.20 -10.76
CA PRO A 227 -8.83 4.21 -11.68
C PRO A 227 -7.80 3.60 -12.64
N GLU A 228 -7.04 4.44 -13.33
CA GLU A 228 -6.09 4.03 -14.38
C GLU A 228 -4.67 4.59 -14.14
N PRO A 229 -3.96 4.16 -13.07
CA PRO A 229 -2.67 4.71 -12.74
C PRO A 229 -1.60 4.30 -13.75
N LYS A 230 -0.77 5.27 -14.14
CA LYS A 230 0.39 5.08 -15.02
C LYS A 230 1.68 5.05 -14.19
N PHE A 231 2.49 4.01 -14.40
CA PHE A 231 3.78 3.84 -13.73
C PHE A 231 4.93 3.92 -14.73
N SER A 232 6.11 4.35 -14.29
CA SER A 232 7.31 4.42 -15.13
C SER A 232 7.85 3.05 -15.56
N SER A 233 7.54 2.00 -14.80
CA SER A 233 8.08 0.65 -14.99
C SER A 233 7.13 -0.42 -14.44
N GLN A 234 7.43 -1.70 -14.71
CA GLN A 234 6.71 -2.86 -14.16
C GLN A 234 6.86 -3.00 -12.64
N THR A 235 7.99 -2.56 -12.08
CA THR A 235 8.23 -2.56 -10.63
C THR A 235 7.38 -1.50 -9.91
N LYS A 236 6.80 -0.55 -10.66
CA LYS A 236 5.87 0.49 -10.18
C LYS A 236 6.47 1.39 -9.10
N ASP A 237 7.78 1.63 -9.19
CA ASP A 237 8.51 2.44 -8.22
C ASP A 237 8.14 3.94 -8.31
N LYS A 238 7.62 4.40 -9.45
CA LYS A 238 7.22 5.81 -9.66
C LYS A 238 5.86 5.95 -10.34
N LEU A 239 4.98 6.78 -9.76
CA LEU A 239 3.72 7.19 -10.38
C LEU A 239 3.94 8.36 -11.35
N VAL A 240 3.44 8.25 -12.58
CA VAL A 240 3.58 9.28 -13.63
C VAL A 240 2.23 9.82 -14.14
N SER A 241 1.11 9.41 -13.53
CA SER A 241 -0.22 9.97 -13.78
C SER A 241 -0.29 11.45 -13.40
N SER A 242 -0.28 12.34 -14.39
CA SER A 242 -0.30 13.80 -14.19
C SER A 242 -1.59 14.29 -13.53
N GLU A 243 -2.71 13.63 -13.83
CA GLU A 243 -4.05 13.90 -13.30
C GLU A 243 -4.14 13.75 -11.77
N VAL A 244 -3.18 13.07 -11.14
CA VAL A 244 -3.18 12.85 -9.68
C VAL A 244 -2.63 14.06 -8.92
N ARG A 245 -1.82 14.91 -9.55
CA ARG A 245 -1.11 15.99 -8.86
C ARG A 245 -2.09 17.03 -8.26
N ALA A 246 -2.99 17.57 -9.09
CA ALA A 246 -3.89 18.64 -8.66
C ALA A 246 -4.87 18.20 -7.56
N PRO A 247 -5.54 17.03 -7.66
CA PRO A 247 -6.36 16.50 -6.57
C PRO A 247 -5.63 16.38 -5.23
N VAL A 248 -4.40 15.83 -5.24
CA VAL A 248 -3.59 15.70 -4.01
C VAL A 248 -3.24 17.07 -3.46
N GLU A 249 -2.74 17.97 -4.31
CA GLU A 249 -2.29 19.30 -3.89
C GLU A 249 -3.44 20.11 -3.25
N GLU A 250 -4.62 20.07 -3.83
CA GLU A 250 -5.77 20.83 -3.35
C GLU A 250 -6.40 20.24 -2.07
N ILE A 251 -6.56 18.91 -2.02
CA ILE A 251 -7.09 18.23 -0.82
C ILE A 251 -6.18 18.48 0.37
N VAL A 252 -4.87 18.26 0.20
CA VAL A 252 -3.90 18.46 1.28
C VAL A 252 -3.86 19.92 1.68
N ALA A 253 -3.81 20.85 0.72
CA ALA A 253 -3.69 22.26 1.07
C ALA A 253 -4.87 22.75 1.89
N LYS A 254 -6.10 22.42 1.48
CA LYS A 254 -7.31 22.80 2.21
C LYS A 254 -7.29 22.23 3.63
N ALA A 255 -7.08 20.92 3.76
CA ALA A 255 -7.12 20.26 5.06
C ALA A 255 -5.98 20.74 5.98
N LEU A 256 -4.80 21.04 5.42
CA LEU A 256 -3.66 21.53 6.21
C LEU A 256 -3.86 22.97 6.68
N GLU A 257 -4.49 23.82 5.86
CA GLU A 257 -4.89 25.17 6.28
C GLU A 257 -5.89 25.10 7.45
N GLU A 258 -6.89 24.23 7.36
CA GLU A 258 -7.86 23.99 8.45
C GLU A 258 -7.17 23.47 9.71
N PHE A 259 -6.29 22.46 9.58
CA PHE A 259 -5.55 21.88 10.70
C PHE A 259 -4.72 22.91 11.47
N LEU A 260 -3.91 23.72 10.79
CA LEU A 260 -3.04 24.71 11.45
C LEU A 260 -3.84 25.80 12.20
N LEU A 261 -5.07 26.07 11.76
CA LEU A 261 -5.98 27.01 12.44
C LEU A 261 -6.71 26.36 13.62
N GLU A 262 -7.11 25.10 13.50
CA GLU A 262 -7.83 24.37 14.54
C GLU A 262 -6.93 23.84 15.66
N THR A 263 -5.63 23.66 15.39
CA THR A 263 -4.64 23.21 16.38
C THR A 263 -3.48 24.20 16.56
N PRO A 264 -3.69 25.43 17.10
CA PRO A 264 -2.65 26.45 17.18
C PRO A 264 -1.43 26.11 18.06
N ASN A 265 -1.56 25.15 18.99
CA ASN A 265 -0.43 24.70 19.80
C ASN A 265 0.47 23.70 19.04
N ASP A 266 -0.10 22.99 18.07
CA ASP A 266 0.62 22.02 17.23
C ASP A 266 1.22 22.70 16.00
N ALA A 267 0.63 23.82 15.56
CA ALA A 267 1.01 24.63 14.40
C ALA A 267 2.24 25.53 14.67
#